data_AF-A0A3N2KM38-F1
#
_entry.id   AF-A0A3N2KM38-F1
#
_cell.length_a   1.000
_cell.length_b   1.000
_cell.length_c   1.000
_cell.angle_alpha   90.00
_cell.angle_beta   90.00
_cell.angle_gamma   90.00
#
_symmetry.space_group_name_H-M   'P 1'
#
loop_
_entity.id
_entity.type
_entity.pdbx_description
1 polymer ?
#
loop_
_entity_poly.entity_id
_entity_poly.type
_entity_poly.pdbx_seq_one_letter_code
_entity_poly.pdbx_strand_id
1 'polypeptide(L)'
;MSKPTTYPRLSTEAMRLHADNAADRPVIIALTDHRITFTATGRARMEQILNDTCAAIVYSDFFTPDGNGTNFNTNRLIKYQTGSLRDDFDFGHIVAVNPAMLRQAVSEITDNFNAAGWYDLRLRLSRLGEIIHIPENLYTATPIVRSDDKTGEESQFSYVDSRNRASQIEMEQAVTSHLRALNALVSSKGHTPLDFEKDSFPVEASVIIPVRNRHLTIADAVNSALSQKTSFSFNVIVIDNHSTDGTSEILAAMATTEPRLKIIDTTICEGAAPEIGGCWNLGIHSDFCGRFAIQLDSDDIYNRPDTLQLIVDKFYEQNCAMVIGSYSLTDFDGNPLPPGLIDHAEWTDENGPNNALRINGLGAPRAFFTPVARRINFPDVSYGEDYAMGLAISRKYRIGRIYESLYSCRRWKGNSDHALSQERINANNFYKDSIRTFELAARIRN
;
A
#
# COMPACT_ATOMS: atom_id res chain seq x y z
N MET A 1 -25.30 28.93 15.82
CA MET A 1 -23.85 29.17 15.64
C MET A 1 -23.14 28.52 16.82
N SER A 2 -22.57 27.33 16.62
CA SER A 2 -21.75 26.65 17.63
C SER A 2 -20.42 27.38 17.79
N LYS A 3 -19.94 27.51 19.03
CA LYS A 3 -18.57 28.00 19.31
C LYS A 3 -17.56 27.13 18.53
N PRO A 4 -16.46 27.69 18.03
CA PRO A 4 -15.40 26.89 17.43
C PRO A 4 -14.91 25.87 18.47
N THR A 5 -14.96 24.59 18.11
CA THR A 5 -14.40 23.51 18.94
C THR A 5 -12.90 23.76 19.10
N THR A 6 -12.41 23.75 20.33
CA THR A 6 -11.00 23.99 20.69
C THR A 6 -10.05 22.87 20.30
N TYR A 7 -10.55 21.80 19.66
CA TYR A 7 -9.81 20.58 19.36
C TYR A 7 -10.03 20.14 17.90
N PRO A 8 -9.06 19.42 17.28
CA PRO A 8 -9.21 18.88 15.93
C PRO A 8 -10.39 17.92 15.82
N ARG A 9 -11.07 17.89 14.66
CA ARG A 9 -12.29 17.06 14.45
C ARG A 9 -12.06 15.57 14.67
N LEU A 10 -10.90 15.05 14.26
CA LEU A 10 -10.57 13.63 14.38
C LEU A 10 -9.76 13.30 15.64
N SER A 11 -9.65 14.22 16.60
CA SER A 11 -8.94 14.01 17.87
C SER A 11 -9.70 13.11 18.83
N THR A 12 -9.00 12.54 19.82
CA THR A 12 -9.60 11.76 20.91
C THR A 12 -10.65 12.58 21.67
N GLU A 13 -10.39 13.86 21.93
CA GLU A 13 -11.35 14.75 22.61
C GLU A 13 -12.64 14.95 21.80
N ALA A 14 -12.55 15.04 20.48
CA ALA A 14 -13.74 15.09 19.63
C ALA A 14 -14.53 13.78 19.68
N MET A 15 -13.85 12.63 19.71
CA MET A 15 -14.51 11.31 19.85
C MET A 15 -15.20 11.16 21.22
N ARG A 16 -14.57 11.64 22.29
CA ARG A 16 -15.17 11.71 23.64
C ARG A 16 -16.43 12.56 23.65
N LEU A 17 -16.39 13.74 23.04
CA LEU A 17 -17.56 14.61 22.93
C LEU A 17 -18.72 13.96 22.17
N HIS A 18 -18.45 13.17 21.12
CA HIS A 18 -19.48 12.41 20.43
C HIS A 18 -20.13 11.35 21.34
N ALA A 19 -19.34 10.66 22.17
CA ALA A 19 -19.84 9.67 23.12
C ALA A 19 -20.63 10.31 24.28
N ASP A 20 -20.18 11.44 24.82
CA ASP A 20 -20.86 12.15 25.91
C ASP A 20 -22.23 12.69 25.49
N ASN A 21 -22.35 13.10 24.22
CA ASN A 21 -23.62 13.55 23.63
C ASN A 21 -24.46 12.40 23.07
N ALA A 22 -23.97 11.15 23.12
CA ALA A 22 -24.68 9.99 22.61
C ALA A 22 -25.84 9.64 23.55
N ALA A 23 -27.07 9.98 23.13
CA ALA A 23 -28.29 9.42 23.70
C ALA A 23 -28.44 7.93 23.30
N ASP A 24 -29.65 7.37 23.44
CA ASP A 24 -29.95 5.99 22.99
C ASP A 24 -30.27 5.88 21.49
N ARG A 25 -29.81 6.84 20.67
CA ARG A 25 -29.99 6.86 19.22
C ARG A 25 -28.64 6.77 18.51
N PRO A 26 -28.60 6.21 17.28
CA PRO A 26 -27.41 6.22 16.45
C PRO A 26 -26.75 7.60 16.34
N VAL A 27 -25.43 7.63 16.51
CA VAL A 27 -24.65 8.87 16.46
C VAL A 27 -24.09 9.07 15.06
N ILE A 28 -24.42 10.19 14.41
CA ILE A 28 -23.82 10.57 13.14
C ILE A 28 -22.53 11.33 13.42
N ILE A 29 -21.40 10.79 12.95
CA ILE A 29 -20.09 11.45 13.04
C ILE A 29 -19.73 11.95 11.64
N ALA A 30 -19.46 13.25 11.52
CA ALA A 30 -18.90 13.83 10.32
C ALA A 30 -17.38 13.69 10.33
N LEU A 31 -16.83 13.14 9.25
CA LEU A 31 -15.39 12.92 9.08
C LEU A 31 -14.73 14.09 8.35
N THR A 32 -15.45 14.73 7.43
CA THR A 32 -14.99 15.92 6.70
C THR A 32 -15.82 17.15 7.04
N ASP A 33 -15.42 18.29 6.49
CA ASP A 33 -16.09 19.58 6.67
C ASP A 33 -17.17 19.84 5.62
N HIS A 34 -17.47 18.83 4.79
CA HIS A 34 -18.47 18.95 3.77
C HIS A 34 -19.85 19.16 4.40
N ARG A 35 -20.67 19.96 3.73
CA ARG A 35 -22.08 20.07 4.07
C ARG A 35 -22.79 18.80 3.63
N ILE A 36 -23.46 18.15 4.58
CA ILE A 36 -24.17 16.90 4.36
C ILE A 36 -25.67 17.16 4.26
N THR A 37 -26.27 16.71 3.16
CA THR A 37 -27.72 16.72 2.96
C THR A 37 -28.19 15.29 2.71
N PHE A 38 -28.91 14.71 3.67
CA PHE A 38 -29.49 13.38 3.49
C PHE A 38 -30.55 13.38 2.38
N THR A 39 -30.69 12.25 1.68
CA THR A 39 -31.90 11.99 0.89
C THR A 39 -33.11 11.89 1.82
N ALA A 40 -34.33 11.93 1.26
CA ALA A 40 -35.58 11.95 2.04
C ALA A 40 -35.65 10.85 3.12
N THR A 41 -35.07 9.67 2.86
CA THR A 41 -35.03 8.54 3.79
C THR A 41 -33.61 8.16 4.23
N GLY A 42 -32.57 8.86 3.75
CA GLY A 42 -31.18 8.43 3.89
C GLY A 42 -30.73 8.22 5.33
N ARG A 43 -31.03 9.19 6.22
CA ARG A 43 -30.69 9.09 7.65
C ARG A 43 -31.41 7.92 8.31
N ALA A 44 -32.73 7.81 8.10
CA ALA A 44 -33.54 6.74 8.65
C ALA A 44 -33.09 5.36 8.14
N ARG A 45 -32.63 5.28 6.88
CA ARG A 45 -32.10 4.06 6.27
C ARG A 45 -30.79 3.62 6.92
N MET A 46 -29.85 4.54 7.18
CA MET A 46 -28.63 4.22 7.93
C MET A 46 -28.96 3.76 9.35
N GLU A 47 -29.85 4.46 10.06
CA GLU A 47 -30.27 4.09 11.42
C GLU A 47 -30.95 2.72 11.46
N GLN A 48 -31.82 2.43 10.48
CA GLN A 48 -32.46 1.13 10.34
C GLN A 48 -31.44 0.02 10.19
N ILE A 49 -30.52 0.12 9.23
CA ILE A 49 -29.53 -0.94 8.97
C ILE A 49 -28.62 -1.14 10.18
N LEU A 50 -28.15 -0.06 10.81
CA LEU A 50 -27.32 -0.16 12.01
C LEU A 50 -28.04 -0.93 13.13
N ASN A 51 -29.33 -0.68 13.34
CA ASN A 51 -30.12 -1.37 14.36
C ASN A 51 -30.44 -2.82 13.99
N ASP A 52 -30.91 -3.06 12.76
CA ASP A 52 -31.33 -4.38 12.29
C ASP A 52 -30.17 -5.39 12.24
N THR A 53 -28.94 -4.90 12.04
CA THR A 53 -27.72 -5.71 11.98
C THR A 53 -26.93 -5.73 13.29
N CYS A 54 -27.29 -4.89 14.26
CA CYS A 54 -26.50 -4.64 15.47
C CYS A 54 -25.03 -4.26 15.17
N ALA A 55 -24.76 -3.63 14.02
CA ALA A 55 -23.42 -3.23 13.62
C ALA A 55 -22.83 -2.14 14.54
N ALA A 56 -21.51 -2.08 14.62
CA ALA A 56 -20.80 -1.01 15.32
C ALA A 56 -20.84 0.29 14.53
N ILE A 57 -20.63 0.20 13.21
CA ILE A 57 -20.63 1.33 12.29
C ILE A 57 -21.38 0.93 11.02
N VAL A 58 -22.16 1.87 10.47
CA VAL A 58 -22.57 1.82 9.06
C VAL A 58 -22.13 3.09 8.32
N TYR A 59 -21.79 2.93 7.05
CA TYR A 59 -21.44 4.00 6.12
C TYR A 59 -22.01 3.68 4.74
N SER A 60 -22.15 4.67 3.87
CA SER A 60 -22.84 4.49 2.59
C SER A 60 -22.13 5.16 1.44
N ASP A 61 -22.46 4.72 0.23
CA ASP A 61 -22.20 5.51 -0.96
C ASP A 61 -22.89 6.88 -0.86
N PHE A 62 -22.43 7.83 -1.66
CA PHE A 62 -22.91 9.21 -1.59
C PHE A 62 -22.82 9.95 -2.91
N PHE A 63 -23.58 11.03 -2.99
CA PHE A 63 -23.56 11.95 -4.11
C PHE A 63 -22.60 13.12 -3.88
N THR A 64 -21.93 13.57 -4.93
CA THR A 64 -21.27 14.88 -4.99
C THR A 64 -21.92 15.71 -6.10
N PRO A 65 -22.19 17.01 -5.89
CA PRO A 65 -22.72 17.85 -6.97
C PRO A 65 -21.71 17.95 -8.12
N ASP A 66 -22.20 18.02 -9.35
CA ASP A 66 -21.38 18.39 -10.50
C ASP A 66 -20.94 19.86 -10.40
N GLY A 67 -19.96 20.26 -11.23
CA GLY A 67 -19.43 21.63 -11.20
C GLY A 67 -20.46 22.74 -11.43
N ASN A 68 -21.63 22.40 -11.96
CA ASN A 68 -22.75 23.32 -12.21
C ASN A 68 -23.82 23.27 -11.11
N GLY A 69 -23.70 22.36 -10.13
CA GLY A 69 -24.64 22.18 -9.02
C GLY A 69 -26.02 21.64 -9.42
N THR A 70 -26.17 21.16 -10.66
CA THR A 70 -27.46 20.71 -11.22
C THR A 70 -27.58 19.20 -11.30
N ASN A 71 -26.47 18.47 -11.47
CA ASN A 71 -26.45 17.01 -11.45
C ASN A 71 -25.61 16.50 -10.28
N PHE A 72 -25.67 15.19 -10.06
CA PHE A 72 -24.96 14.51 -8.97
C PHE A 72 -24.15 13.34 -9.50
N ASN A 73 -22.88 13.30 -9.14
CA ASN A 73 -21.99 12.17 -9.37
C ASN A 73 -22.16 11.16 -8.23
N THR A 74 -22.18 9.86 -8.58
CA THR A 74 -22.21 8.78 -7.59
C THR A 74 -20.78 8.42 -7.16
N ASN A 75 -20.54 8.38 -5.86
CA ASN A 75 -19.27 7.97 -5.27
C ASN A 75 -19.48 6.62 -4.58
N ARG A 76 -18.98 5.57 -5.22
CA ARG A 76 -19.02 4.21 -4.67
C ARG A 76 -17.85 4.00 -3.72
N LEU A 77 -18.12 3.46 -2.54
CA LEU A 77 -17.12 3.07 -1.55
C LEU A 77 -16.87 1.56 -1.57
N ILE A 78 -15.78 1.14 -0.93
CA ILE A 78 -15.44 -0.29 -0.78
C ILE A 78 -16.02 -0.86 0.51
N LYS A 79 -16.27 -2.18 0.53
CA LYS A 79 -16.66 -2.90 1.74
C LYS A 79 -15.50 -2.96 2.74
N TYR A 80 -15.85 -2.89 4.02
CA TYR A 80 -14.91 -3.05 5.11
C TYR A 80 -14.52 -4.52 5.29
N GLN A 81 -13.25 -4.77 5.56
CA GLN A 81 -12.69 -6.09 5.87
C GLN A 81 -11.95 -6.03 7.20
N THR A 82 -11.68 -7.18 7.84
CA THR A 82 -10.85 -7.20 9.05
C THR A 82 -9.44 -6.66 8.80
N GLY A 83 -8.93 -6.80 7.57
CA GLY A 83 -7.69 -6.20 7.10
C GLY A 83 -7.78 -4.75 6.64
N SER A 84 -8.93 -4.07 6.74
CA SER A 84 -9.07 -2.62 6.44
C SER A 84 -8.43 -1.75 7.52
N LEU A 85 -7.14 -1.97 7.75
CA LEU A 85 -6.32 -1.40 8.81
C LEU A 85 -5.66 -0.08 8.41
N ARG A 86 -5.67 0.29 7.13
CA ARG A 86 -5.07 1.53 6.62
C ARG A 86 -5.68 2.79 7.25
N ASP A 87 -4.86 3.76 7.66
CA ASP A 87 -5.36 4.99 8.31
C ASP A 87 -6.17 5.89 7.36
N ASP A 88 -5.99 5.71 6.06
CA ASP A 88 -6.70 6.41 4.98
C ASP A 88 -7.95 5.66 4.47
N PHE A 89 -8.48 4.66 5.19
CA PHE A 89 -9.72 3.96 4.79
C PHE A 89 -10.87 4.94 4.52
N ASP A 90 -11.45 4.84 3.32
CA ASP A 90 -12.47 5.79 2.86
C ASP A 90 -13.88 5.35 3.29
N PHE A 91 -14.40 6.04 4.31
CA PHE A 91 -15.79 5.91 4.79
C PHE A 91 -16.75 6.90 4.11
N GLY A 92 -16.26 7.69 3.15
CA GLY A 92 -16.93 8.89 2.70
C GLY A 92 -16.86 10.00 3.75
N HIS A 93 -17.93 10.79 3.85
CA HIS A 93 -17.91 12.00 4.68
C HIS A 93 -18.59 11.84 6.05
N ILE A 94 -19.41 10.80 6.23
CA ILE A 94 -20.12 10.52 7.49
C ILE A 94 -20.17 9.02 7.77
N VAL A 95 -20.30 8.72 9.06
CA VAL A 95 -20.66 7.37 9.55
C VAL A 95 -21.80 7.47 10.54
N ALA A 96 -22.60 6.41 10.66
CA ALA A 96 -23.52 6.22 11.77
C ALA A 96 -22.96 5.15 12.72
N VAL A 97 -22.88 5.47 14.01
CA VAL A 97 -22.23 4.62 15.02
C VAL A 97 -23.23 4.20 16.09
N ASN A 98 -23.15 2.94 16.51
CA ASN A 98 -23.96 2.42 17.59
C ASN A 98 -23.62 3.14 18.92
N PRO A 99 -24.59 3.75 19.61
CA PRO A 99 -24.31 4.59 20.77
C PRO A 99 -23.75 3.80 21.97
N ALA A 100 -24.18 2.55 22.17
CA ALA A 100 -23.68 1.71 23.25
C ALA A 100 -22.23 1.28 23.00
N MET A 101 -21.93 0.83 21.78
CA MET A 101 -20.56 0.44 21.39
C MET A 101 -19.62 1.66 21.33
N LEU A 102 -20.12 2.85 20.95
CA LEU A 102 -19.36 4.09 21.00
C LEU A 102 -18.91 4.43 22.42
N ARG A 103 -19.85 4.40 23.39
CA ARG A 103 -19.53 4.67 24.80
C ARG A 103 -18.54 3.65 25.36
N GLN A 104 -18.72 2.37 25.02
CA GLN A 104 -17.78 1.32 25.41
C GLN A 104 -16.39 1.52 24.80
N ALA A 105 -16.31 1.76 23.49
CA ALA A 105 -15.03 1.94 22.81
C ALA A 105 -14.27 3.16 23.35
N VAL A 106 -14.98 4.28 23.61
CA VAL A 106 -14.40 5.51 24.17
C VAL A 106 -13.92 5.33 25.61
N SER A 107 -14.64 4.57 26.44
CA SER A 107 -14.20 4.32 27.83
C SER A 107 -12.91 3.50 27.92
N GLU A 108 -12.60 2.73 26.86
CA GLU A 108 -11.34 2.00 26.72
C GLU A 108 -10.19 2.84 26.14
N ILE A 109 -10.43 4.07 25.67
CA ILE A 109 -9.39 4.94 25.10
C ILE A 109 -8.50 5.49 26.22
N THR A 110 -7.28 4.98 26.26
CA THR A 110 -6.22 5.42 27.19
C THR A 110 -5.36 6.53 26.61
N ASP A 111 -5.13 6.53 25.30
CA ASP A 111 -4.25 7.47 24.61
C ASP A 111 -4.98 8.75 24.20
N ASN A 112 -4.27 9.87 24.16
CA ASN A 112 -4.83 11.16 23.75
C ASN A 112 -4.20 11.62 22.42
N PHE A 113 -4.91 11.36 21.32
CA PHE A 113 -4.47 11.66 19.96
C PHE A 113 -5.06 12.98 19.46
N ASN A 114 -4.24 13.80 18.81
CA ASN A 114 -4.71 14.99 18.12
C ASN A 114 -5.24 14.68 16.71
N ALA A 115 -4.62 13.69 16.04
CA ALA A 115 -4.91 13.30 14.66
C ALA A 115 -5.53 11.89 14.57
N ALA A 116 -5.07 10.94 15.39
CA ALA A 116 -5.48 9.53 15.28
C ALA A 116 -6.73 9.13 16.11
N GLY A 117 -7.47 10.08 16.69
CA GLY A 117 -8.61 9.77 17.57
C GLY A 117 -9.73 9.00 16.88
N TRP A 118 -10.13 9.42 15.68
CA TRP A 118 -11.10 8.67 14.85
C TRP A 118 -10.53 7.30 14.43
N TYR A 119 -9.25 7.25 14.07
CA TYR A 119 -8.60 6.04 13.62
C TYR A 119 -8.51 4.97 14.74
N ASP A 120 -8.11 5.36 15.95
CA ASP A 120 -8.14 4.49 17.13
C ASP A 120 -9.58 4.06 17.46
N LEU A 121 -10.53 5.00 17.48
CA LEU A 121 -11.94 4.67 17.75
C LEU A 121 -12.51 3.65 16.76
N ARG A 122 -12.30 3.82 15.45
CA ARG A 122 -12.83 2.88 14.44
C ARG A 122 -12.24 1.48 14.60
N LEU A 123 -10.95 1.39 14.94
CA LEU A 123 -10.26 0.12 15.18
C LEU A 123 -10.76 -0.56 16.46
N ARG A 124 -11.17 0.20 17.46
CA ARG A 124 -11.81 -0.35 18.68
C ARG A 124 -13.21 -0.86 18.37
N LEU A 125 -14.01 -0.07 17.67
CA LEU A 125 -15.37 -0.41 17.26
C LEU A 125 -15.42 -1.68 16.40
N SER A 126 -14.42 -1.90 15.52
CA SER A 126 -14.34 -3.12 14.70
C SER A 126 -14.11 -4.40 15.51
N ARG A 127 -13.76 -4.30 16.80
CA ARG A 127 -13.65 -5.45 17.72
C ARG A 127 -14.95 -5.71 18.49
N LEU A 128 -15.86 -4.74 18.51
CA LEU A 128 -17.13 -4.81 19.24
C LEU A 128 -18.30 -5.26 18.36
N GLY A 129 -18.25 -4.96 17.06
CA GLY A 129 -19.27 -5.34 16.10
C GLY A 129 -18.84 -5.12 14.65
N GLU A 130 -19.69 -5.53 13.73
CA GLU A 130 -19.41 -5.38 12.30
C GLU A 130 -19.38 -3.91 11.87
N ILE A 131 -18.59 -3.62 10.83
CA ILE A 131 -18.60 -2.34 10.14
C ILE A 131 -19.18 -2.60 8.75
N ILE A 132 -20.36 -2.05 8.48
CA ILE A 132 -21.14 -2.41 7.29
C ILE A 132 -21.18 -1.26 6.29
N HIS A 133 -20.84 -1.59 5.05
CA HIS A 133 -21.05 -0.73 3.88
C HIS A 133 -22.46 -0.90 3.35
N ILE A 134 -23.18 0.21 3.19
CA ILE A 134 -24.49 0.27 2.55
C ILE A 134 -24.27 0.75 1.10
N PRO A 135 -24.48 -0.10 0.08
CA PRO A 135 -24.23 0.24 -1.34
C PRO A 135 -25.35 1.10 -1.95
N GLU A 136 -25.88 2.04 -1.17
CA GLU A 136 -26.96 2.95 -1.50
C GLU A 136 -26.46 4.41 -1.36
N ASN A 137 -26.85 5.30 -2.27
CA ASN A 137 -26.52 6.72 -2.15
C ASN A 137 -27.47 7.41 -1.17
N LEU A 138 -27.06 7.56 0.10
CA LEU A 138 -27.96 8.04 1.16
C LEU A 138 -27.84 9.52 1.50
N TYR A 139 -26.81 10.20 1.00
CA TYR A 139 -26.63 11.62 1.21
C TYR A 139 -25.85 12.27 0.07
N THR A 140 -25.92 13.60 0.01
CA THR A 140 -25.06 14.44 -0.81
C THR A 140 -24.04 15.13 0.09
N ALA A 141 -22.76 15.09 -0.30
CA ALA A 141 -21.70 15.86 0.30
C ALA A 141 -21.32 17.03 -0.62
N THR A 142 -21.41 18.26 -0.11
CA THR A 142 -21.02 19.47 -0.84
C THR A 142 -19.81 20.12 -0.16
N PRO A 143 -18.70 20.35 -0.86
CA PRO A 143 -17.57 21.10 -0.32
C PRO A 143 -18.01 22.49 0.17
N ILE A 144 -17.47 22.94 1.30
CA ILE A 144 -17.68 24.30 1.80
C ILE A 144 -16.54 25.18 1.27
N VAL A 145 -16.79 25.96 0.22
CA VAL A 145 -15.81 26.92 -0.31
C VAL A 145 -15.63 28.05 0.71
N ARG A 146 -14.41 28.23 1.24
CA ARG A 146 -14.05 29.38 2.08
C ARG A 146 -13.34 30.43 1.22
N SER A 147 -13.63 31.71 1.47
CA SER A 147 -13.22 32.84 0.62
C SER A 147 -11.70 33.07 0.49
N ASP A 148 -10.88 32.35 1.26
CA ASP A 148 -9.43 32.53 1.32
C ASP A 148 -8.64 31.41 0.63
N ASP A 149 -9.32 30.40 0.05
CA ASP A 149 -8.67 29.31 -0.67
C ASP A 149 -8.30 29.75 -2.10
N LYS A 150 -7.20 30.50 -2.22
CA LYS A 150 -6.50 30.64 -3.50
C LYS A 150 -5.88 29.27 -3.86
N THR A 151 -6.04 28.90 -5.12
CA THR A 151 -5.49 27.72 -5.83
C THR A 151 -6.03 26.35 -5.38
N GLY A 152 -7.06 25.90 -6.10
CA GLY A 152 -7.75 24.61 -5.94
C GLY A 152 -7.01 23.39 -6.50
N GLU A 153 -5.81 23.12 -5.98
CA GLU A 153 -5.17 21.79 -6.09
C GLU A 153 -4.68 21.27 -4.72
N GLU A 154 -4.67 22.10 -3.67
CA GLU A 154 -4.10 21.74 -2.35
C GLU A 154 -5.12 21.25 -1.30
N SER A 155 -6.44 21.29 -1.56
CA SER A 155 -7.46 21.07 -0.50
C SER A 155 -8.21 19.74 -0.54
N GLN A 156 -7.91 18.83 -1.48
CA GLN A 156 -8.57 17.51 -1.54
C GLN A 156 -7.86 16.40 -0.75
N PHE A 157 -6.69 16.69 -0.14
CA PHE A 157 -5.89 15.71 0.62
C PHE A 157 -5.26 16.26 1.91
N SER A 158 -5.74 17.40 2.45
CA SER A 158 -5.14 18.00 3.66
C SER A 158 -5.33 17.18 4.96
N TYR A 159 -6.11 16.09 4.95
CA TYR A 159 -6.38 15.29 6.15
C TYR A 159 -5.40 14.15 6.45
N VAL A 160 -4.40 13.93 5.61
CA VAL A 160 -3.14 13.29 6.00
C VAL A 160 -2.05 13.97 5.18
N ASP A 161 -1.58 15.13 5.64
CA ASP A 161 -0.25 15.56 5.23
C ASP A 161 0.72 14.48 5.71
N SER A 162 1.10 13.57 4.81
CA SER A 162 2.09 12.51 5.06
C SER A 162 3.44 13.08 5.51
N ARG A 163 3.61 14.42 5.43
CA ARG A 163 4.76 15.17 5.93
C ARG A 163 4.62 15.59 7.39
N ASN A 164 3.43 15.46 8.01
CA ASN A 164 3.29 15.67 9.45
C ASN A 164 3.67 14.39 10.21
N ARG A 165 4.97 14.27 10.49
CA ARG A 165 5.57 13.16 11.25
C ARG A 165 4.85 12.88 12.58
N ALA A 166 4.32 13.90 13.25
CA ALA A 166 3.57 13.72 14.49
C ALA A 166 2.27 12.92 14.28
N SER A 167 1.52 13.21 13.22
CA SER A 167 0.32 12.46 12.85
C SER A 167 0.66 11.01 12.53
N GLN A 168 1.73 10.77 11.75
CA GLN A 168 2.16 9.41 11.40
C GLN A 168 2.51 8.55 12.63
N ILE A 169 3.15 9.15 13.64
CA ILE A 169 3.45 8.49 14.92
C ILE A 169 2.16 8.11 15.65
N GLU A 170 1.17 9.01 15.72
CA GLU A 170 -0.11 8.71 16.36
C GLU A 170 -0.86 7.59 15.63
N MET A 171 -0.87 7.60 14.29
CA MET A 171 -1.50 6.53 13.50
C MET A 171 -0.79 5.18 13.71
N GLU A 172 0.54 5.16 13.74
CA GLU A 172 1.30 3.94 14.06
C GLU A 172 0.99 3.41 15.48
N GLN A 173 0.86 4.30 16.46
CA GLN A 173 0.49 3.94 17.83
C GLN A 173 -0.90 3.29 17.88
N ALA A 174 -1.89 3.88 17.21
CA ALA A 174 -3.26 3.36 17.15
C ALA A 174 -3.33 1.95 16.55
N VAL A 175 -2.70 1.73 15.38
CA VAL A 175 -2.70 0.39 14.75
C VAL A 175 -1.95 -0.64 15.60
N THR A 176 -0.85 -0.24 16.23
CA THR A 176 -0.06 -1.13 17.08
C THR A 176 -0.86 -1.55 18.31
N SER A 177 -1.60 -0.63 18.93
CA SER A 177 -2.50 -0.93 20.04
C SER A 177 -3.65 -1.85 19.63
N HIS A 178 -4.21 -1.66 18.43
CA HIS A 178 -5.21 -2.57 17.87
C HIS A 178 -4.66 -4.00 17.66
N LEU A 179 -3.50 -4.13 17.01
CA LEU A 179 -2.85 -5.42 16.78
C LEU A 179 -2.51 -6.13 18.10
N ARG A 180 -2.07 -5.38 19.12
CA ARG A 180 -1.82 -5.93 20.46
C ARG A 180 -3.07 -6.56 21.06
N ALA A 181 -4.19 -5.87 20.97
CA ALA A 181 -5.46 -6.39 21.51
C ALA A 181 -5.98 -7.61 20.76
N LEU A 182 -5.58 -7.80 19.50
CA LEU A 182 -5.90 -8.99 18.72
C LEU A 182 -4.88 -10.12 18.90
N ASN A 183 -3.84 -9.94 19.72
CA ASN A 183 -2.69 -10.85 19.80
C ASN A 183 -2.03 -11.08 18.42
N ALA A 184 -1.92 -10.02 17.62
CA ALA A 184 -1.42 -10.07 16.24
C ALA A 184 -0.11 -9.30 16.02
N LEU A 185 0.59 -8.91 17.09
CA LEU A 185 1.88 -8.23 16.97
C LEU A 185 2.96 -9.18 16.49
N VAL A 186 3.73 -8.73 15.51
CA VAL A 186 5.01 -9.36 15.15
C VAL A 186 6.10 -8.73 16.01
N SER A 187 6.84 -9.58 16.72
CA SER A 187 8.01 -9.13 17.46
C SER A 187 9.19 -8.92 16.51
N SER A 188 9.90 -7.81 16.68
CA SER A 188 11.21 -7.59 16.05
C SER A 188 12.30 -8.52 16.61
N LYS A 189 12.03 -9.22 17.72
CA LYS A 189 12.93 -10.21 18.33
C LYS A 189 12.54 -11.61 17.85
N GLY A 190 13.56 -12.44 17.60
CA GLY A 190 13.34 -13.85 17.22
C GLY A 190 13.09 -14.07 15.73
N HIS A 191 13.52 -13.15 14.85
CA HIS A 191 13.60 -13.43 13.43
C HIS A 191 14.40 -14.71 13.16
N THR A 192 13.93 -15.50 12.21
CA THR A 192 14.59 -16.77 11.85
C THR A 192 15.91 -16.45 11.14
N PRO A 193 17.06 -16.92 11.64
CA PRO A 193 18.35 -16.69 10.99
C PRO A 193 18.39 -17.41 9.65
N LEU A 194 19.14 -16.84 8.71
CA LEU A 194 19.27 -17.36 7.35
C LEU A 194 20.68 -17.92 7.15
N ASP A 195 20.75 -19.09 6.52
CA ASP A 195 21.98 -19.66 6.00
C ASP A 195 22.02 -19.43 4.50
N PHE A 196 22.80 -18.44 4.07
CA PHE A 196 22.93 -18.09 2.67
C PHE A 196 23.75 -19.11 1.89
N GLU A 197 24.59 -19.91 2.54
CA GLU A 197 25.47 -20.89 1.89
C GLU A 197 24.85 -22.28 1.75
N LYS A 198 23.64 -22.47 2.29
CA LYS A 198 22.95 -23.77 2.31
C LYS A 198 22.74 -24.36 0.91
N ASP A 199 22.34 -23.52 -0.04
CA ASP A 199 21.98 -23.93 -1.40
C ASP A 199 22.99 -23.36 -2.42
N SER A 200 23.23 -24.09 -3.51
CA SER A 200 24.09 -23.64 -4.61
C SER A 200 23.30 -22.91 -5.69
N PHE A 201 23.87 -21.84 -6.24
CA PHE A 201 23.26 -21.00 -7.28
C PHE A 201 24.25 -20.72 -8.42
N PRO A 202 23.77 -20.50 -9.66
CA PRO A 202 24.62 -20.23 -10.81
C PRO A 202 25.34 -18.88 -10.72
N VAL A 203 24.73 -17.91 -10.03
CA VAL A 203 25.25 -16.57 -9.78
C VAL A 203 24.79 -16.09 -8.40
N GLU A 204 25.45 -15.06 -7.88
CA GLU A 204 25.12 -14.49 -6.59
C GLU A 204 23.81 -13.69 -6.64
N ALA A 205 23.60 -12.93 -7.71
CA ALA A 205 22.39 -12.14 -7.89
C ALA A 205 21.79 -12.26 -9.29
N SER A 206 20.47 -12.15 -9.37
CA SER A 206 19.73 -12.00 -10.63
C SER A 206 18.86 -10.77 -10.56
N VAL A 207 19.03 -9.85 -11.52
CA VAL A 207 18.05 -8.78 -11.73
C VAL A 207 16.86 -9.37 -12.48
N ILE A 208 15.65 -9.22 -11.95
CA ILE A 208 14.42 -9.74 -12.53
C ILE A 208 13.61 -8.56 -13.07
N ILE A 209 13.27 -8.61 -14.37
CA ILE A 209 12.55 -7.56 -15.09
C ILE A 209 11.32 -8.18 -15.79
N PRO A 210 10.14 -8.18 -15.16
CA PRO A 210 8.88 -8.43 -15.86
C PRO A 210 8.63 -7.32 -16.87
N VAL A 211 8.27 -7.67 -18.10
CA VAL A 211 8.00 -6.69 -19.15
C VAL A 211 6.82 -7.11 -20.03
N ARG A 212 6.00 -6.12 -20.41
CA ARG A 212 5.02 -6.25 -21.48
C ARG A 212 4.87 -4.91 -22.19
N ASN A 213 5.14 -4.90 -23.48
CA ASN A 213 4.99 -3.72 -24.34
C ASN A 213 5.72 -2.47 -23.80
N ARG A 214 7.05 -2.51 -23.84
CA ARG A 214 7.96 -1.46 -23.35
C ARG A 214 9.10 -1.18 -24.32
N HIS A 215 8.83 -1.18 -25.63
CA HIS A 215 9.87 -0.96 -26.65
C HIS A 215 10.63 0.38 -26.46
N LEU A 216 10.02 1.38 -25.83
CA LEU A 216 10.64 2.68 -25.56
C LEU A 216 11.59 2.71 -24.36
N THR A 217 11.46 1.77 -23.41
CA THR A 217 12.17 1.85 -22.12
C THR A 217 13.02 0.63 -21.80
N ILE A 218 12.68 -0.53 -22.36
CA ILE A 218 13.27 -1.81 -21.96
C ILE A 218 14.79 -1.85 -22.18
N ALA A 219 15.29 -1.25 -23.26
CA ALA A 219 16.71 -1.21 -23.56
C ALA A 219 17.50 -0.47 -22.46
N ASP A 220 16.98 0.68 -22.00
CA ASP A 220 17.60 1.46 -20.93
C ASP A 220 17.61 0.69 -19.61
N ALA A 221 16.48 0.05 -19.26
CA ALA A 221 16.36 -0.74 -18.04
C ALA A 221 17.40 -1.87 -18.02
N VAL A 222 17.45 -2.68 -19.08
CA VAL A 222 18.41 -3.79 -19.21
C VAL A 222 19.86 -3.30 -19.21
N ASN A 223 20.18 -2.21 -19.93
CA ASN A 223 21.52 -1.63 -19.94
C ASN A 223 21.93 -1.09 -18.55
N SER A 224 21.00 -0.49 -17.81
CA SER A 224 21.27 -0.01 -16.44
C SER A 224 21.61 -1.16 -15.48
N ALA A 225 20.99 -2.34 -15.69
CA ALA A 225 21.28 -3.55 -14.92
C ALA A 225 22.61 -4.21 -15.34
N LEU A 226 22.88 -4.33 -16.65
CA LEU A 226 24.10 -4.98 -17.15
C LEU A 226 25.39 -4.18 -16.88
N SER A 227 25.27 -2.86 -16.69
CA SER A 227 26.38 -1.95 -16.39
C SER A 227 26.79 -1.88 -14.91
N GLN A 228 26.07 -2.60 -14.03
CA GLN A 228 26.37 -2.66 -12.60
C GLN A 228 27.76 -3.26 -12.33
N LYS A 229 28.44 -2.70 -11.33
CA LYS A 229 29.79 -3.09 -10.91
C LYS A 229 29.70 -3.79 -9.56
N THR A 230 30.08 -5.06 -9.53
CA THR A 230 29.98 -5.92 -8.35
C THR A 230 31.25 -6.75 -8.17
N SER A 231 31.51 -7.21 -6.95
CA SER A 231 32.56 -8.17 -6.63
C SER A 231 32.14 -9.63 -6.87
N PHE A 232 30.89 -9.86 -7.27
CA PHE A 232 30.27 -11.16 -7.46
C PHE A 232 29.64 -11.29 -8.85
N SER A 233 29.45 -12.52 -9.32
CA SER A 233 28.76 -12.78 -10.59
C SER A 233 27.26 -12.51 -10.48
N PHE A 234 26.68 -11.93 -11.53
CA PHE A 234 25.25 -11.70 -11.64
C PHE A 234 24.76 -11.88 -13.08
N ASN A 235 23.45 -12.01 -13.25
CA ASN A 235 22.78 -12.01 -14.55
C ASN A 235 21.54 -11.12 -14.52
N VAL A 236 20.94 -10.91 -15.70
CA VAL A 236 19.67 -10.19 -15.86
C VAL A 236 18.67 -11.14 -16.50
N ILE A 237 17.56 -11.38 -15.84
CA ILE A 237 16.45 -12.23 -16.29
C ILE A 237 15.29 -11.32 -16.66
N VAL A 238 14.96 -11.26 -17.94
CA VAL A 238 13.78 -10.56 -18.45
C VAL A 238 12.67 -11.57 -18.69
N ILE A 239 11.50 -11.32 -18.12
CA ILE A 239 10.30 -12.12 -18.36
C ILE A 239 9.44 -11.35 -19.35
N ASP A 240 9.53 -11.73 -20.63
CA ASP A 240 8.76 -11.10 -21.70
C ASP A 240 7.36 -11.73 -21.76
N ASN A 241 6.39 -10.96 -21.27
CA ASN A 241 5.03 -11.40 -21.05
C ASN A 241 4.12 -11.14 -22.26
N HIS A 242 4.40 -11.85 -23.36
CA HIS A 242 3.71 -11.73 -24.65
C HIS A 242 3.70 -10.29 -25.21
N SER A 243 4.88 -9.66 -25.33
CA SER A 243 4.96 -8.35 -25.97
C SER A 243 4.66 -8.42 -27.47
N THR A 244 4.09 -7.35 -28.01
CA THR A 244 3.65 -7.24 -29.41
C THR A 244 4.04 -5.91 -30.07
N ASP A 245 4.90 -5.12 -29.43
CA ASP A 245 5.21 -3.73 -29.81
C ASP A 245 6.68 -3.52 -30.26
N GLY A 246 7.44 -4.60 -30.46
CA GLY A 246 8.88 -4.51 -30.75
C GLY A 246 9.79 -4.84 -29.56
N THR A 247 9.24 -4.98 -28.34
CA THR A 247 10.03 -5.28 -27.12
C THR A 247 10.81 -6.59 -27.27
N SER A 248 10.18 -7.65 -27.77
CA SER A 248 10.79 -8.97 -27.91
C SER A 248 11.97 -8.96 -28.87
N GLU A 249 11.86 -8.22 -29.98
CA GLU A 249 12.91 -8.08 -30.98
C GLU A 249 14.13 -7.32 -30.43
N ILE A 250 13.90 -6.27 -29.64
CA ILE A 250 14.96 -5.51 -28.95
C ILE A 250 15.72 -6.44 -27.99
N LEU A 251 14.98 -7.18 -27.16
CA LEU A 251 15.57 -8.12 -26.19
C LEU A 251 16.38 -9.21 -26.90
N ALA A 252 15.83 -9.81 -27.96
CA ALA A 252 16.51 -10.83 -28.75
C ALA A 252 17.81 -10.30 -29.36
N ALA A 253 17.81 -9.08 -29.90
CA ALA A 253 19.00 -8.44 -30.45
C ALA A 253 20.07 -8.23 -29.36
N MET A 254 19.69 -7.72 -28.18
CA MET A 254 20.62 -7.51 -27.07
C MET A 254 21.21 -8.83 -26.55
N ALA A 255 20.42 -9.90 -26.47
CA ALA A 255 20.88 -11.20 -25.99
C ALA A 255 21.91 -11.86 -26.91
N THR A 256 22.03 -11.45 -28.18
CA THR A 256 23.07 -11.97 -29.08
C THR A 256 24.49 -11.58 -28.66
N THR A 257 24.65 -10.46 -27.98
CA THR A 257 25.97 -9.93 -27.57
C THR A 257 26.18 -9.96 -26.05
N GLU A 258 25.12 -10.11 -25.26
CA GLU A 258 25.19 -10.14 -23.79
C GLU A 258 24.77 -11.49 -23.21
N PRO A 259 25.72 -12.42 -22.94
CA PRO A 259 25.41 -13.76 -22.43
C PRO A 259 24.82 -13.76 -21.01
N ARG A 260 24.94 -12.63 -20.29
CA ARG A 260 24.35 -12.41 -18.97
C ARG A 260 22.86 -12.09 -19.05
N LEU A 261 22.34 -11.71 -20.22
CA LEU A 261 20.91 -11.48 -20.44
C LEU A 261 20.22 -12.81 -20.74
N LYS A 262 19.25 -13.18 -19.89
CA LYS A 262 18.39 -14.35 -20.04
C LYS A 262 16.97 -13.88 -20.28
N ILE A 263 16.32 -14.42 -21.31
CA ILE A 263 14.95 -14.08 -21.66
C ILE A 263 14.09 -15.30 -21.41
N ILE A 264 13.04 -15.13 -20.61
CA ILE A 264 11.97 -16.09 -20.42
C ILE A 264 10.76 -15.53 -21.15
N ASP A 265 10.44 -16.13 -22.29
CA ASP A 265 9.23 -15.81 -23.04
C ASP A 265 8.05 -16.57 -22.41
N THR A 266 6.97 -15.90 -22.03
CA THR A 266 5.82 -16.57 -21.43
C THR A 266 4.92 -17.24 -22.48
N THR A 267 5.14 -17.02 -23.78
CA THR A 267 4.39 -17.70 -24.86
C THR A 267 4.56 -19.22 -24.86
N ILE A 268 5.62 -19.72 -24.23
CA ILE A 268 5.85 -21.16 -24.05
C ILE A 268 5.13 -21.75 -22.84
N CYS A 269 4.53 -20.92 -21.97
CA CYS A 269 3.75 -21.38 -20.83
C CYS A 269 2.33 -21.77 -21.27
N GLU A 270 1.79 -22.84 -20.68
CA GLU A 270 0.39 -23.23 -20.91
C GLU A 270 -0.56 -22.28 -20.15
N GLY A 271 -1.64 -21.84 -20.80
CA GLY A 271 -2.71 -21.07 -20.17
C GLY A 271 -2.73 -19.59 -20.54
N ALA A 272 -3.38 -18.79 -19.69
CA ALA A 272 -3.40 -17.33 -19.85
C ALA A 272 -2.05 -16.73 -19.47
N ALA A 273 -1.71 -15.59 -20.08
CA ALA A 273 -0.52 -14.82 -19.73
C ALA A 273 -0.52 -14.50 -18.22
N PRO A 274 0.60 -14.71 -17.50
CA PRO A 274 0.69 -14.38 -16.09
C PRO A 274 0.51 -12.88 -15.85
N GLU A 275 0.11 -12.51 -14.63
CA GLU A 275 0.24 -11.14 -14.15
C GLU A 275 1.66 -10.87 -13.62
N ILE A 276 1.91 -9.69 -13.03
CA ILE A 276 3.26 -9.31 -12.58
C ILE A 276 3.81 -10.31 -11.56
N GLY A 277 2.99 -10.76 -10.61
CA GLY A 277 3.40 -11.77 -9.64
C GLY A 277 3.74 -13.13 -10.25
N GLY A 278 3.00 -13.57 -11.28
CA GLY A 278 3.32 -14.77 -12.04
C GLY A 278 4.65 -14.64 -12.80
N CYS A 279 4.92 -13.48 -13.40
CA CYS A 279 6.23 -13.19 -14.00
C CYS A 279 7.36 -13.27 -12.98
N TRP A 280 7.16 -12.73 -11.77
CA TRP A 280 8.12 -12.88 -10.67
C TRP A 280 8.33 -14.34 -10.29
N ASN A 281 7.27 -15.14 -10.19
CA ASN A 281 7.36 -16.56 -9.89
C ASN A 281 8.18 -17.30 -10.97
N LEU A 282 7.95 -17.02 -12.26
CA LEU A 282 8.76 -17.58 -13.35
C LEU A 282 10.24 -17.20 -13.21
N GLY A 283 10.52 -15.93 -12.87
CA GLY A 283 11.88 -15.44 -12.65
C GLY A 283 12.59 -16.12 -11.47
N ILE A 284 11.96 -16.17 -10.30
CA ILE A 284 12.59 -16.76 -9.10
C ILE A 284 12.74 -18.27 -9.22
N HIS A 285 11.86 -18.98 -9.93
CA HIS A 285 11.94 -20.43 -10.13
C HIS A 285 12.81 -20.84 -11.32
N SER A 286 13.30 -19.89 -12.11
CA SER A 286 14.23 -20.16 -13.20
C SER A 286 15.54 -20.79 -12.69
N ASP A 287 16.08 -21.74 -13.47
CA ASP A 287 17.40 -22.32 -13.26
C ASP A 287 18.54 -21.30 -13.37
N PHE A 288 18.28 -20.13 -13.97
CA PHE A 288 19.22 -19.02 -14.03
C PHE A 288 19.20 -18.14 -12.79
N CYS A 289 18.18 -18.24 -11.94
CA CYS A 289 18.01 -17.35 -10.80
C CYS A 289 19.14 -17.54 -9.78
N GLY A 290 19.75 -16.44 -9.37
CA GLY A 290 20.81 -16.40 -8.36
C GLY A 290 20.30 -16.52 -6.93
N ARG A 291 21.24 -16.45 -5.98
CA ARG A 291 20.96 -16.50 -4.54
C ARG A 291 20.04 -15.37 -4.08
N PHE A 292 20.22 -14.19 -4.68
CA PHE A 292 19.37 -13.03 -4.46
C PHE A 292 18.67 -12.60 -5.75
N ALA A 293 17.35 -12.48 -5.69
CA ALA A 293 16.53 -11.95 -6.78
C ALA A 293 16.25 -10.46 -6.54
N ILE A 294 16.59 -9.59 -7.49
CA ILE A 294 16.57 -8.13 -7.32
C ILE A 294 15.64 -7.51 -8.38
N GLN A 295 14.70 -6.68 -7.94
CA GLN A 295 13.74 -6.00 -8.82
C GLN A 295 14.40 -4.91 -9.66
N LEU A 296 14.03 -4.87 -10.94
CA LEU A 296 14.04 -3.65 -11.73
C LEU A 296 12.77 -3.61 -12.60
N ASP A 297 12.00 -2.54 -12.50
CA ASP A 297 10.81 -2.35 -13.35
C ASP A 297 11.23 -1.99 -14.78
N SER A 298 10.50 -2.49 -15.77
CA SER A 298 10.87 -2.39 -17.20
C SER A 298 10.86 -0.97 -17.80
N ASP A 299 10.34 0.00 -17.06
CA ASP A 299 10.33 1.43 -17.38
C ASP A 299 11.28 2.25 -16.49
N ASP A 300 11.96 1.63 -15.54
CA ASP A 300 12.83 2.29 -14.57
C ASP A 300 14.32 1.97 -14.81
N ILE A 301 15.22 2.71 -14.14
CA ILE A 301 16.67 2.55 -14.31
C ILE A 301 17.41 2.65 -12.97
N TYR A 302 18.42 1.80 -12.76
CA TYR A 302 19.36 2.00 -11.66
C TYR A 302 20.14 3.30 -11.88
N ASN A 303 20.16 4.16 -10.87
CA ASN A 303 20.78 5.50 -10.96
C ASN A 303 22.21 5.53 -10.41
N ARG A 304 22.75 4.38 -9.99
CA ARG A 304 24.12 4.22 -9.50
C ARG A 304 24.78 2.98 -10.12
N PRO A 305 26.11 2.98 -10.28
CA PRO A 305 26.84 1.82 -10.79
C PRO A 305 27.01 0.69 -9.76
N ASP A 306 26.77 0.96 -8.47
CA ASP A 306 27.02 0.05 -7.35
C ASP A 306 25.72 -0.41 -6.65
N THR A 307 24.53 -0.18 -7.24
CA THR A 307 23.24 -0.51 -6.63
C THR A 307 23.15 -1.98 -6.22
N LEU A 308 23.55 -2.91 -7.11
CA LEU A 308 23.51 -4.35 -6.78
C LEU A 308 24.48 -4.72 -5.66
N GLN A 309 25.66 -4.08 -5.62
CA GLN A 309 26.65 -4.30 -4.56
C GLN A 309 26.06 -3.91 -3.20
N LEU A 310 25.48 -2.70 -3.11
CA LEU A 310 24.85 -2.21 -1.88
C LEU A 310 23.72 -3.12 -1.40
N ILE A 311 22.89 -3.61 -2.32
CA ILE A 311 21.78 -4.52 -1.99
C ILE A 311 22.31 -5.85 -1.43
N VAL A 312 23.27 -6.48 -2.10
CA VAL A 312 23.83 -7.77 -1.69
C VAL A 312 24.62 -7.65 -0.39
N ASP A 313 25.42 -6.59 -0.23
CA ASP A 313 26.12 -6.32 1.03
C ASP A 313 25.13 -6.20 2.19
N LYS A 314 23.95 -5.58 1.96
CA LYS A 314 22.92 -5.43 2.98
C LYS A 314 22.33 -6.77 3.44
N PHE A 315 22.16 -7.73 2.53
CA PHE A 315 21.75 -9.08 2.89
C PHE A 315 22.71 -9.71 3.89
N TYR A 316 24.01 -9.69 3.56
CA TYR A 316 25.05 -10.25 4.41
C TYR A 316 25.23 -9.50 5.72
N GLU A 317 25.22 -8.16 5.70
CA GLU A 317 25.35 -7.30 6.89
C GLU A 317 24.25 -7.58 7.91
N GLN A 318 23.00 -7.70 7.45
CA GLN A 318 21.84 -7.72 8.34
C GLN A 318 21.19 -9.11 8.52
N ASN A 319 21.66 -10.13 7.79
CA ASN A 319 21.06 -11.46 7.72
C ASN A 319 19.53 -11.39 7.53
N CYS A 320 19.11 -10.69 6.48
CA CYS A 320 17.71 -10.46 6.16
C CYS A 320 17.22 -11.30 4.97
N ALA A 321 15.91 -11.55 4.87
CA ALA A 321 15.34 -12.30 3.75
C ALA A 321 14.88 -11.40 2.60
N MET A 322 14.80 -10.09 2.86
CA MET A 322 14.42 -9.07 1.89
C MET A 322 15.20 -7.81 2.18
N VAL A 323 15.59 -7.09 1.14
CA VAL A 323 16.16 -5.74 1.21
C VAL A 323 15.27 -4.82 0.41
N ILE A 324 14.98 -3.65 0.95
CA ILE A 324 14.17 -2.64 0.28
C ILE A 324 14.93 -1.32 0.29
N GLY A 325 15.13 -0.77 -0.89
CA GLY A 325 15.76 0.55 -1.03
C GLY A 325 14.77 1.71 -1.06
N SER A 326 15.31 2.83 -1.51
CA SER A 326 14.59 4.07 -1.77
C SER A 326 14.76 4.45 -3.24
N TYR A 327 13.87 5.30 -3.76
CA TYR A 327 13.88 5.69 -5.18
C TYR A 327 13.55 7.18 -5.34
N SER A 328 13.97 7.74 -6.46
CA SER A 328 13.63 9.12 -6.84
C SER A 328 12.65 9.11 -8.00
N LEU A 329 11.62 9.98 -7.94
CA LEU A 329 10.76 10.20 -9.11
C LEU A 329 11.49 11.10 -10.13
N THR A 330 11.50 10.68 -11.39
CA THR A 330 12.01 11.49 -12.50
C THR A 330 11.05 11.53 -13.67
N ASP A 331 11.19 12.51 -14.55
CA ASP A 331 10.60 12.42 -15.89
C ASP A 331 11.39 11.42 -16.75
N PHE A 332 11.00 11.30 -18.02
CA PHE A 332 11.65 10.42 -18.98
C PHE A 332 13.12 10.79 -19.25
N ASP A 333 13.46 12.08 -19.15
CA ASP A 333 14.80 12.62 -19.38
C ASP A 333 15.69 12.54 -18.12
N GLY A 334 15.15 12.06 -17.00
CA GLY A 334 15.87 11.90 -15.73
C GLY A 334 15.82 13.14 -14.83
N ASN A 335 15.03 14.16 -15.17
CA ASN A 335 14.86 15.34 -14.30
C ASN A 335 14.00 14.97 -13.08
N PRO A 336 14.39 15.35 -11.85
CA PRO A 336 13.62 15.04 -10.65
C PRO A 336 12.20 15.63 -10.69
N LEU A 337 11.21 14.84 -10.28
CA LEU A 337 9.83 15.26 -10.09
C LEU A 337 9.48 15.32 -8.60
N PRO A 338 8.62 16.25 -8.15
CA PRO A 338 8.11 16.25 -6.78
C PRO A 338 7.42 14.93 -6.41
N PRO A 339 7.52 14.44 -5.17
CA PRO A 339 8.23 15.06 -4.03
C PRO A 339 9.74 14.78 -3.98
N GLY A 340 10.32 14.15 -5.02
CA GLY A 340 11.74 13.79 -5.08
C GLY A 340 12.01 12.37 -4.57
N LEU A 341 12.76 12.26 -3.47
CA LEU A 341 13.11 10.99 -2.82
C LEU A 341 11.89 10.40 -2.09
N ILE A 342 11.65 9.11 -2.31
CA ILE A 342 10.69 8.29 -1.58
C ILE A 342 11.48 7.25 -0.79
N ASP A 343 11.59 7.44 0.53
CA ASP A 343 12.46 6.63 1.41
C ASP A 343 11.71 5.67 2.34
N HIS A 344 10.38 5.80 2.41
CA HIS A 344 9.52 5.08 3.35
C HIS A 344 10.07 5.07 4.78
N ALA A 345 10.44 6.25 5.28
CA ALA A 345 10.96 6.46 6.63
C ALA A 345 10.01 6.00 7.77
N GLU A 346 8.76 5.64 7.45
CA GLU A 346 7.83 5.01 8.38
C GLU A 346 8.24 3.59 8.82
N TRP A 347 9.17 2.93 8.11
CA TRP A 347 9.68 1.62 8.54
C TRP A 347 10.74 1.77 9.64
N THR A 348 10.56 1.05 10.74
CA THR A 348 11.55 0.92 11.83
C THR A 348 11.88 -0.55 12.10
N ASP A 349 13.09 -0.83 12.57
CA ASP A 349 13.48 -2.20 12.97
C ASP A 349 12.63 -2.75 14.12
N GLU A 350 12.08 -1.88 14.96
CA GLU A 350 11.28 -2.28 16.13
C GLU A 350 9.83 -2.63 15.77
N ASN A 351 9.18 -1.84 14.90
CA ASN A 351 7.74 -1.94 14.65
C ASN A 351 7.34 -1.96 13.17
N GLY A 352 8.30 -1.94 12.25
CA GLY A 352 8.09 -1.98 10.79
C GLY A 352 7.10 -3.05 10.33
N PRO A 353 7.20 -4.32 10.77
CA PRO A 353 6.25 -5.37 10.38
C PRO A 353 4.79 -5.10 10.81
N ASN A 354 4.58 -4.32 11.87
CA ASN A 354 3.24 -3.96 12.36
C ASN A 354 2.73 -2.71 11.64
N ASN A 355 3.57 -1.68 11.51
CA ASN A 355 3.24 -0.46 10.76
C ASN A 355 3.02 -0.74 9.27
N ALA A 356 3.64 -1.80 8.73
CA ALA A 356 3.39 -2.29 7.37
C ALA A 356 1.92 -2.55 7.08
N LEU A 357 1.13 -3.03 8.07
CA LEU A 357 -0.31 -3.28 7.89
C LEU A 357 -1.13 -1.99 7.73
N ARG A 358 -0.59 -0.83 8.14
CA ARG A 358 -1.24 0.46 8.02
C ARG A 358 -0.96 1.13 6.67
N ILE A 359 0.27 1.05 6.19
CA ILE A 359 0.72 1.78 4.98
C ILE A 359 0.45 1.01 3.69
N ASN A 360 0.47 1.70 2.55
CA ASN A 360 0.09 1.15 1.24
C ASN A 360 1.23 0.57 0.41
N GLY A 361 2.48 0.67 0.86
CA GLY A 361 3.64 0.14 0.17
C GLY A 361 4.86 0.13 1.07
N LEU A 362 5.86 -0.67 0.70
CA LEU A 362 7.09 -0.80 1.49
C LEU A 362 8.29 -0.08 0.85
N GLY A 363 8.15 0.53 -0.33
CA GLY A 363 9.27 1.15 -1.06
C GLY A 363 9.94 0.22 -2.04
N ALA A 364 10.92 0.74 -2.79
CA ALA A 364 11.54 0.10 -3.95
C ALA A 364 13.01 0.55 -4.08
N PRO A 365 13.92 -0.22 -4.70
CA PRO A 365 13.68 -1.51 -5.33
C PRO A 365 13.64 -2.60 -4.27
N ARG A 366 12.99 -3.72 -4.57
CA ARG A 366 12.92 -4.86 -3.66
C ARG A 366 13.87 -5.95 -4.11
N ALA A 367 14.57 -6.53 -3.16
CA ALA A 367 15.37 -7.71 -3.37
C ALA A 367 14.98 -8.79 -2.37
N PHE A 368 15.13 -10.05 -2.77
CA PHE A 368 14.68 -11.20 -2.00
C PHE A 368 15.76 -12.26 -1.96
N PHE A 369 15.92 -12.91 -0.81
CA PHE A 369 16.65 -14.17 -0.73
C PHE A 369 15.82 -15.27 -1.40
N THR A 370 16.34 -15.81 -2.50
CA THR A 370 15.59 -16.65 -3.44
C THR A 370 14.92 -17.87 -2.78
N PRO A 371 15.56 -18.64 -1.88
CA PRO A 371 14.91 -19.75 -1.17
C PRO A 371 13.71 -19.36 -0.31
N VAL A 372 13.67 -18.14 0.23
CA VAL A 372 12.52 -17.65 0.99
C VAL A 372 11.42 -17.23 0.01
N ALA A 373 11.76 -16.49 -1.04
CA ALA A 373 10.80 -16.09 -2.07
C ALA A 373 10.11 -17.29 -2.73
N ARG A 374 10.87 -18.32 -3.14
CA ARG A 374 10.34 -19.56 -3.76
C ARG A 374 9.35 -20.32 -2.88
N ARG A 375 9.53 -20.24 -1.55
CA ARG A 375 8.67 -20.93 -0.58
C ARG A 375 7.35 -20.20 -0.36
N ILE A 376 7.37 -18.87 -0.48
CA ILE A 376 6.19 -18.02 -0.28
C ILE A 376 5.39 -17.89 -1.59
N ASN A 377 6.10 -17.67 -2.71
CA ASN A 377 5.57 -17.25 -4.01
C ASN A 377 4.82 -15.90 -3.97
N PHE A 378 4.89 -15.18 -5.09
CA PHE A 378 4.09 -14.00 -5.30
C PHE A 378 2.65 -14.41 -5.65
N PRO A 379 1.62 -13.72 -5.15
CA PRO A 379 0.28 -13.88 -5.71
C PRO A 379 0.30 -13.39 -7.16
N ASP A 380 -0.31 -14.13 -8.07
CA ASP A 380 -0.34 -13.79 -9.50
C ASP A 380 -1.33 -12.66 -9.77
N VAL A 381 -0.91 -11.45 -9.46
CA VAL A 381 -1.64 -10.19 -9.67
C VAL A 381 -0.67 -9.09 -10.12
N SER A 382 -1.23 -8.00 -10.65
CA SER A 382 -0.49 -6.83 -11.13
C SER A 382 -0.52 -5.64 -10.16
N TYR A 383 -1.05 -5.84 -8.94
CA TYR A 383 -1.07 -4.82 -7.91
C TYR A 383 -1.05 -5.43 -6.50
N GLY A 384 0.01 -5.17 -5.73
CA GLY A 384 0.13 -5.56 -4.33
C GLY A 384 0.79 -6.93 -4.09
N GLU A 385 1.29 -7.58 -5.14
CA GLU A 385 2.06 -8.82 -5.08
C GLU A 385 3.34 -8.67 -4.26
N ASP A 386 4.04 -7.54 -4.44
CA ASP A 386 5.22 -7.16 -3.70
C ASP A 386 4.92 -6.92 -2.21
N TYR A 387 3.81 -6.25 -1.92
CA TYR A 387 3.33 -5.96 -0.58
C TYR A 387 2.93 -7.24 0.16
N ALA A 388 2.25 -8.18 -0.52
CA ALA A 388 1.95 -9.50 0.03
C ALA A 388 3.22 -10.27 0.39
N MET A 389 4.23 -10.27 -0.49
CA MET A 389 5.54 -10.89 -0.23
C MET A 389 6.22 -10.26 0.99
N GLY A 390 6.26 -8.93 1.06
CA GLY A 390 6.87 -8.21 2.18
C GLY A 390 6.19 -8.47 3.53
N LEU A 391 4.85 -8.54 3.57
CA LEU A 391 4.13 -8.93 4.78
C LEU A 391 4.43 -10.37 5.21
N ALA A 392 4.45 -11.30 4.26
CA ALA A 392 4.75 -12.70 4.55
C ALA A 392 6.19 -12.92 5.06
N ILE A 393 7.16 -12.19 4.49
CA ILE A 393 8.56 -12.21 4.91
C ILE A 393 8.72 -11.57 6.29
N SER A 394 8.23 -10.34 6.48
CA SER A 394 8.40 -9.57 7.73
C SER A 394 7.80 -10.23 8.96
N ARG A 395 6.84 -11.16 8.79
CA ARG A 395 6.32 -11.97 9.89
C ARG A 395 7.35 -12.92 10.50
N LYS A 396 8.35 -13.36 9.75
CA LYS A 396 9.30 -14.43 10.18
C LYS A 396 10.76 -14.07 10.05
N TYR A 397 11.11 -13.19 9.11
CA TYR A 397 12.47 -12.86 8.76
C TYR A 397 12.66 -11.35 8.80
N ARG A 398 13.90 -10.92 9.02
CA ARG A 398 14.26 -9.51 8.97
C ARG A 398 14.12 -8.96 7.54
N ILE A 399 13.68 -7.71 7.43
CA ILE A 399 13.77 -6.89 6.21
C ILE A 399 14.83 -5.82 6.44
N GLY A 400 15.81 -5.74 5.54
CA GLY A 400 16.83 -4.69 5.54
C GLY A 400 16.39 -3.45 4.74
N ARG A 401 16.87 -2.28 5.14
CA ARG A 401 16.53 -0.99 4.52
C ARG A 401 17.77 -0.27 3.98
N ILE A 402 17.64 0.33 2.80
CA ILE A 402 18.60 1.27 2.22
C ILE A 402 17.84 2.57 1.96
N TYR A 403 18.24 3.66 2.62
CA TYR A 403 17.52 4.94 2.58
C TYR A 403 18.05 5.89 1.49
N GLU A 404 19.16 5.51 0.84
CA GLU A 404 19.69 6.15 -0.35
C GLU A 404 18.87 5.77 -1.59
N SER A 405 18.74 6.71 -2.53
CA SER A 405 18.10 6.45 -3.83
C SER A 405 18.94 5.46 -4.63
N LEU A 406 18.37 4.30 -4.94
CA LEU A 406 19.02 3.21 -5.67
C LEU A 406 18.60 3.13 -7.14
N TYR A 407 17.44 3.69 -7.50
CA TYR A 407 16.98 3.76 -8.88
C TYR A 407 16.03 4.94 -9.10
N SER A 408 15.90 5.35 -10.37
CA SER A 408 14.99 6.41 -10.81
C SER A 408 13.70 5.80 -11.34
N CYS A 409 12.59 6.14 -10.69
CA CYS A 409 11.25 5.78 -11.14
C CYS A 409 10.78 6.80 -12.18
N ARG A 410 10.76 6.41 -13.46
CA ARG A 410 10.48 7.30 -14.59
C ARG A 410 8.98 7.45 -14.82
N ARG A 411 8.51 8.70 -14.85
CA ARG A 411 7.12 9.05 -15.20
C ARG A 411 7.04 9.52 -16.65
N TRP A 412 6.19 8.87 -17.45
CA TRP A 412 5.94 9.24 -18.84
C TRP A 412 4.48 8.95 -19.26
N LYS A 413 4.05 9.49 -20.40
CA LYS A 413 2.65 9.46 -20.86
C LYS A 413 2.03 8.06 -20.99
N GLY A 414 2.84 6.99 -21.05
CA GLY A 414 2.41 5.60 -21.10
C GLY A 414 2.45 4.84 -19.77
N ASN A 415 2.79 5.48 -18.65
CA ASN A 415 2.71 4.83 -17.34
C ASN A 415 1.25 4.49 -17.01
N SER A 416 1.03 3.25 -16.57
CA SER A 416 -0.27 2.68 -16.21
C SER A 416 -0.98 3.39 -15.04
N ASP A 417 -0.28 4.27 -14.33
CA ASP A 417 -0.76 4.89 -13.08
C ASP A 417 -1.19 6.36 -13.23
N HIS A 418 -1.15 6.95 -14.42
CA HIS A 418 -1.63 8.33 -14.59
C HIS A 418 -3.16 8.37 -14.54
N ALA A 419 -3.69 8.89 -13.41
CA ALA A 419 -5.11 9.15 -13.15
C ALA A 419 -6.02 7.91 -13.21
N LEU A 420 -5.76 6.94 -12.32
CA LEU A 420 -6.65 5.79 -12.12
C LEU A 420 -8.09 6.24 -11.81
N SER A 421 -9.07 5.57 -12.42
CA SER A 421 -10.47 5.79 -12.07
C SER A 421 -10.70 5.44 -10.59
N GLN A 422 -11.69 6.08 -9.96
CA GLN A 422 -12.07 5.75 -8.58
C GLN A 422 -12.40 4.26 -8.42
N GLU A 423 -13.02 3.65 -9.43
CA GLU A 423 -13.30 2.21 -9.46
C GLU A 423 -12.02 1.37 -9.37
N ARG A 424 -10.97 1.74 -10.11
CA ARG A 424 -9.67 1.06 -10.06
C ARG A 424 -8.97 1.28 -8.72
N ILE A 425 -9.01 2.49 -8.18
CA ILE A 425 -8.49 2.79 -6.83
C ILE A 425 -9.19 1.93 -5.78
N ASN A 426 -10.51 1.84 -5.86
CA ASN A 426 -11.33 1.01 -4.98
C ASN A 426 -10.98 -0.48 -5.11
N ALA A 427 -10.86 -1.00 -6.33
CA ALA A 427 -10.46 -2.40 -6.55
C ALA A 427 -9.08 -2.70 -5.95
N ASN A 428 -8.12 -1.81 -6.16
CA ASN A 428 -6.76 -1.90 -5.63
C ASN A 428 -6.73 -1.87 -4.09
N ASN A 429 -7.45 -0.92 -3.48
CA ASN A 429 -7.55 -0.82 -2.03
C ASN A 429 -8.25 -2.03 -1.42
N PHE A 430 -9.36 -2.47 -2.01
CA PHE A 430 -10.08 -3.66 -1.56
C PHE A 430 -9.19 -4.91 -1.60
N TYR A 431 -8.42 -5.10 -2.68
CA TYR A 431 -7.50 -6.23 -2.77
C TYR A 431 -6.36 -6.16 -1.73
N LYS A 432 -5.75 -4.99 -1.52
CA LYS A 432 -4.72 -4.83 -0.45
C LYS A 432 -5.29 -5.05 0.95
N ASP A 433 -6.53 -4.68 1.19
CA ASP A 433 -7.23 -5.00 2.44
C ASP A 433 -7.50 -6.51 2.58
N SER A 434 -7.72 -7.23 1.48
CA SER A 434 -7.78 -8.70 1.49
C SER A 434 -6.43 -9.32 1.85
N ILE A 435 -5.32 -8.80 1.30
CA ILE A 435 -3.96 -9.25 1.67
C ILE A 435 -3.73 -9.05 3.18
N ARG A 436 -4.06 -7.86 3.70
CA ARG A 436 -3.97 -7.56 5.14
C ARG A 436 -4.86 -8.47 5.98
N THR A 437 -6.05 -8.83 5.46
CA THR A 437 -6.97 -9.77 6.12
C THR A 437 -6.33 -11.14 6.28
N PHE A 438 -5.73 -11.66 5.20
CA PHE A 438 -5.02 -12.94 5.23
C PHE A 438 -3.81 -12.91 6.16
N GLU A 439 -3.04 -11.83 6.12
CA GLU A 439 -1.89 -11.63 6.99
C GLU A 439 -2.29 -11.57 8.47
N LEU A 440 -3.30 -10.76 8.80
CA LEU A 440 -3.82 -10.63 10.16
C LEU A 440 -4.32 -11.98 10.69
N ALA A 441 -5.07 -12.72 9.88
CA ALA A 441 -5.53 -14.07 10.23
C ALA A 441 -4.38 -15.07 10.43
N ALA A 442 -3.26 -14.90 9.72
CA ALA A 442 -2.07 -15.71 9.93
C ALA A 442 -1.32 -15.31 11.22
N ARG A 443 -1.28 -14.02 11.58
CA ARG A 443 -0.66 -13.55 12.83
C ARG A 443 -1.44 -13.99 14.07
N ILE A 444 -2.76 -13.97 14.03
CA ILE A 444 -3.62 -14.37 15.17
C ILE A 444 -3.55 -15.87 15.45
N ARG A 445 -3.30 -16.71 14.42
CA ARG A 445 -3.26 -18.17 14.55
C ARG A 445 -1.93 -18.72 15.08
N ASN A 446 -0.84 -17.96 14.92
CA ASN A 446 0.51 -18.34 15.37
C ASN A 446 0.78 -17.70 16.73
#